data_AF-A0A2E7RJG4-F1
#
_entry.id   AF-A0A2E7RJG4-F1
#
_cell.length_a   1.000
_cell.length_b   1.000
_cell.length_c   1.000
_cell.angle_alpha   90.00
_cell.angle_beta   90.00
_cell.angle_gamma   90.00
#
_symmetry.space_group_name_H-M   'P 1'
#
loop_
_entity.id
_entity.type
_entity.pdbx_description
1 polymer ?
#
loop_
_entity_poly.entity_id
_entity_poly.type
_entity_poly.pdbx_seq_one_letter_code
_entity_poly.pdbx_strand_id
1 'polypeptide(L)'
;MTPAKKKENFESRLDGLVKLVEGLESGELSLEQSVEKFSKGVQLVQELQKNLSSLEQKVEDLSDTLKQSLLEIEDDSLDDDQE
;
A
#
# COMPACT_ATOMS: atom_id res chain seq x y z
N MET A 1 12.01 13.98 17.64
CA MET A 1 12.42 14.05 16.23
C MET A 1 13.28 12.83 15.95
N THR A 2 12.71 11.75 15.42
CA THR A 2 13.44 10.51 15.13
C THR A 2 13.65 10.38 13.62
N PRO A 3 14.86 10.02 13.16
CA PRO A 3 15.20 9.98 11.75
C PRO A 3 14.69 8.67 11.16
N ALA A 4 13.48 8.69 10.61
CA ALA A 4 13.00 7.61 9.76
C ALA A 4 13.83 7.60 8.48
N LYS A 5 14.86 6.75 8.48
CA LYS A 5 15.65 6.33 7.32
C LYS A 5 14.69 6.18 6.14
N LYS A 6 14.88 7.04 5.13
CA LYS A 6 14.12 7.21 3.88
C LYS A 6 13.89 5.86 3.17
N LYS A 7 12.99 5.02 3.68
CA LYS A 7 12.25 4.10 2.84
C LYS A 7 11.36 5.00 2.02
N GLU A 8 11.54 4.99 0.70
CA GLU A 8 10.60 5.65 -0.19
C GLU A 8 9.18 5.18 0.20
N ASN A 9 8.42 6.11 0.78
CA ASN A 9 7.06 5.86 1.19
C ASN A 9 6.18 5.84 -0.06
N PHE A 10 4.99 5.25 0.08
CA PHE A 10 4.00 5.16 -1.00
C PHE A 10 3.77 6.52 -1.70
N GLU A 11 3.67 7.60 -0.92
CA GLU A 11 3.49 8.96 -1.44
C GLU A 11 4.64 9.43 -2.33
N SER A 12 5.89 9.20 -1.95
CA SER A 12 7.05 9.57 -2.78
C SER A 12 7.07 8.83 -4.12
N ARG A 13 6.64 7.57 -4.12
CA ARG A 13 6.56 6.75 -5.34
C ARG A 13 5.41 7.20 -6.24
N LEU A 14 4.29 7.58 -5.64
CA LEU A 14 3.15 8.13 -6.35
C LEU A 14 3.49 9.49 -6.98
N ASP A 15 4.17 10.38 -6.25
CA ASP A 15 4.67 11.66 -6.77
C ASP A 15 5.64 11.45 -7.95
N GLY A 16 6.52 10.45 -7.85
CA GLY A 16 7.40 10.05 -8.94
C GLY A 16 6.63 9.61 -10.20
N LEU A 17 5.53 8.88 -10.03
CA LEU A 17 4.67 8.47 -11.15
C LEU A 17 3.95 9.67 -11.79
N VAL A 18 3.42 10.60 -11.00
CA VAL A 18 2.75 11.81 -11.51
C VAL A 18 3.71 12.63 -12.37
N LYS A 19 4.92 12.91 -11.87
CA LYS A 19 5.95 13.66 -12.62
C LYS A 19 6.38 12.96 -13.91
N LEU A 20 6.37 11.64 -13.89
CA LEU A 20 6.69 10.84 -15.06
C LEU A 20 5.61 11.01 -16.14
N VAL A 21 4.33 10.95 -15.75
CA VAL A 21 3.18 11.15 -16.64
C VAL A 21 3.17 12.57 -17.19
N GLU A 22 3.33 13.59 -16.34
CA GLU A 22 3.42 14.99 -16.78
C GLU A 22 4.52 15.18 -17.83
N GLY A 23 5.66 14.51 -17.63
CA GLY A 23 6.76 14.55 -18.58
C GLY A 23 6.49 13.78 -19.88
N LEU A 24 5.61 12.78 -19.89
CA LEU A 24 5.17 12.10 -21.12
C LEU A 24 4.14 12.94 -21.88
N GLU A 25 3.27 13.64 -21.16
CA GLU A 25 2.22 14.49 -21.73
C GLU A 25 2.75 15.81 -22.30
N SER A 26 3.95 16.25 -21.88
CA SER A 26 4.55 17.50 -22.39
C SER A 26 4.88 17.45 -23.88
N GLY A 27 5.08 16.26 -24.46
CA GLY A 27 5.42 16.07 -25.87
C GLY A 27 6.83 16.52 -26.25
N GLU A 28 7.68 16.89 -25.28
CA GLU A 28 9.05 17.36 -25.51
C GLU A 28 10.10 16.24 -25.58
N LEU A 29 9.67 14.98 -25.34
CA LEU A 29 10.56 13.83 -25.27
C LEU A 29 10.80 13.22 -26.64
N SER A 30 12.02 12.74 -26.87
CA SER A 30 12.28 11.84 -27.99
C SER A 30 11.54 10.51 -27.83
N LEU A 31 11.46 9.72 -28.90
CA LEU A 31 10.86 8.39 -28.85
C LEU A 31 11.58 7.49 -27.84
N GLU A 32 12.91 7.45 -27.86
CA GLU A 32 13.71 6.66 -26.92
C GLU A 32 13.47 7.09 -25.47
N GLN A 33 13.43 8.39 -25.21
CA GLN A 33 13.14 8.93 -23.87
C GLN A 33 11.72 8.59 -23.41
N SER A 34 10.74 8.64 -24.32
CA SER A 34 9.35 8.28 -24.03
C SER A 34 9.22 6.80 -23.68
N VAL A 35 9.92 5.92 -24.39
CA VAL A 35 9.96 4.48 -24.11
C VAL A 35 10.62 4.21 -22.76
N GLU A 36 11.73 4.90 -22.45
CA GLU A 36 12.41 4.75 -21.16
C GLU A 36 11.53 5.20 -19.99
N LYS A 37 10.89 6.38 -20.10
CA LYS A 37 9.95 6.86 -19.08
C LYS A 37 8.75 5.93 -18.95
N PHE A 38 8.15 5.48 -20.04
CA PHE A 38 7.03 4.54 -19.98
C PHE A 38 7.39 3.26 -19.21
N SER A 39 8.55 2.66 -19.52
CA SER A 39 9.06 1.47 -18.81
C SER A 39 9.21 1.70 -17.30
N LYS A 40 9.78 2.85 -16.91
CA LYS A 40 9.88 3.25 -15.50
C LYS A 40 8.51 3.44 -14.85
N GLY A 41 7.55 4.02 -15.58
CA GLY A 41 6.17 4.20 -15.11
C GLY A 41 5.48 2.87 -14.84
N VAL A 42 5.64 1.89 -15.73
CA VAL A 42 5.10 0.53 -15.55
C VAL A 42 5.67 -0.13 -14.29
N GLN A 43 6.98 -0.03 -14.07
CA GLN A 43 7.63 -0.57 -12.87
C GLN A 43 7.10 0.10 -11.59
N LEU A 44 6.99 1.43 -11.59
CA LEU A 44 6.44 2.17 -10.45
C LEU A 44 5.01 1.76 -10.11
N VAL A 45 4.14 1.60 -11.11
CA VAL A 45 2.75 1.14 -10.91
C VAL A 45 2.71 -0.25 -10.29
N GLN A 46 3.51 -1.19 -10.78
CA GLN A 46 3.58 -2.55 -10.23
C GLN A 46 4.02 -2.53 -8.76
N GLU A 47 5.01 -1.70 -8.42
CA GLU A 47 5.47 -1.57 -7.05
C GLU A 47 4.43 -0.94 -6.12
N LEU A 48 3.70 0.08 -6.58
CA LEU A 48 2.61 0.72 -5.82
C LEU A 48 1.48 -0.28 -5.54
N GLN A 49 1.06 -1.04 -6.55
CA GLN A 49 0.04 -2.08 -6.40
C GLN A 49 0.45 -3.16 -5.40
N LYS A 50 1.71 -3.62 -5.48
CA LYS A 50 2.24 -4.59 -4.52
C LYS A 50 2.25 -4.05 -3.09
N ASN A 51 2.58 -2.77 -2.92
CA ASN A 51 2.57 -2.12 -1.62
C ASN A 51 1.14 -2.05 -1.04
N LEU A 52 0.17 -1.61 -1.85
CA LEU A 52 -1.24 -1.54 -1.45
C LEU A 52 -1.78 -2.92 -1.07
N SER A 53 -1.58 -3.93 -1.90
CA SER A 53 -2.04 -5.30 -1.61
C SER A 53 -1.43 -5.84 -0.31
N SER A 54 -0.15 -5.54 -0.05
CA SER A 54 0.49 -5.94 1.22
C SER A 54 -0.10 -5.21 2.43
N LEU A 55 -0.53 -3.96 2.28
CA LEU A 55 -1.17 -3.19 3.35
C LEU A 55 -2.61 -3.66 3.57
N GLU A 56 -3.35 -3.95 2.51
CA GLU A 56 -4.70 -4.51 2.56
C GLU A 56 -4.70 -5.84 3.30
N GLN A 57 -3.80 -6.77 2.94
CA GLN A 57 -3.65 -8.05 3.63
C GLN A 57 -3.38 -7.86 5.12
N LYS A 58 -2.51 -6.90 5.47
CA LYS A 58 -2.19 -6.62 6.87
C LYS A 58 -3.41 -6.11 7.64
N VAL A 59 -4.27 -5.31 7.01
CA VAL A 59 -5.52 -4.83 7.62
C VAL A 59 -6.49 -5.99 7.81
N GLU A 60 -6.59 -6.90 6.85
CA GLU A 60 -7.40 -8.11 6.94
C GLU A 60 -6.95 -8.99 8.11
N ASP A 61 -5.66 -9.33 8.18
CA ASP A 61 -5.09 -10.15 9.26
C ASP A 61 -5.36 -9.55 10.66
N LEU A 62 -5.22 -8.22 10.79
CA LEU A 62 -5.50 -7.50 12.03
C LEU A 62 -6.99 -7.52 12.38
N SER A 63 -7.86 -7.40 11.38
CA SER A 63 -9.31 -7.44 11.56
C SER A 63 -9.78 -8.82 12.00
N ASP A 64 -9.20 -9.88 11.44
CA ASP A 64 -9.53 -11.26 11.83
C ASP A 64 -9.00 -11.60 13.23
N THR A 65 -7.79 -11.14 13.56
CA THR A 65 -7.26 -11.24 14.94
C THR A 65 -8.19 -10.56 15.93
N LEU A 66 -8.66 -9.35 15.61
CA LEU A 66 -9.59 -8.61 16.46
C LEU A 66 -10.92 -9.34 16.64
N LYS A 67 -11.51 -9.88 15.56
CA LYS A 67 -12.74 -10.67 15.64
C LYS A 67 -12.58 -11.90 16.53
N GLN A 68 -11.47 -12.63 16.38
CA GLN A 68 -11.21 -13.83 17.17
C GLN A 68 -11.12 -13.50 18.67
N SER A 69 -10.41 -12.43 19.04
CA SER A 69 -10.33 -12.00 20.44
C SER A 69 -11.68 -11.53 21.00
N LEU A 70 -12.56 -10.96 20.18
CA LEU A 70 -13.91 -10.59 20.63
C LEU A 70 -14.79 -11.82 20.89
N LEU A 71 -14.71 -12.84 20.04
CA LEU A 71 -15.44 -14.10 20.21
C LEU A 71 -15.02 -14.84 21.50
N GLU A 72 -13.73 -14.81 21.84
CA GLU A 72 -13.21 -15.40 23.09
C GLU A 72 -13.76 -14.73 24.34
N ILE A 73 -14.02 -13.41 24.29
CA ILE A 73 -14.60 -12.66 25.43
C ILE A 73 -16.09 -12.95 25.59
N GLU A 74 -16.83 -13.16 24.48
CA GLU A 74 -18.26 -13.50 24.53
C GLU A 74 -18.50 -14.91 25.08
N ASP A 75 -17.66 -15.89 24.73
CA ASP A 75 -17.79 -17.29 25.18
C ASP A 75 -17.57 -17.43 26.71
N ASP A 76 -16.59 -16.72 27.28
CA ASP A 76 -16.32 -16.70 28.74
C ASP A 76 -17.47 -16.06 29.56
N SER A 77 -18.38 -15.31 28.94
CA SER A 77 -19.49 -14.63 29.62
C SER A 77 -20.80 -15.42 29.69
N LEU A 78 -20.87 -16.58 29.03
CA LEU A 78 -22.08 -17.42 28.93
C LEU A 78 -22.14 -18.55 29.98
N ASP A 79 -21.09 -18.74 30.77
CA ASP A 79 -21.00 -19.79 31.79
C ASP A 79 -21.50 -19.37 33.20
N ASP A 80 -21.90 -18.10 33.41
CA ASP A 80 -22.35 -17.59 34.73
C ASP A 80 -23.87 -17.73 34.99
N ASP A 81 -24.67 -18.25 34.04
CA ASP A 81 -26.14 -18.42 34.15
C ASP A 81 -26.59 -19.90 34.29
N GLN A 82 -25.80 -20.76 34.95
CA GLN A 82 -26.27 -22.08 35.41
C GLN A 82 -26.23 -22.20 36.94
N GLU A 83 -27.27 -21.66 37.59
CA GLU A 83 -27.82 -22.15 38.87
C GLU A 83 -29.16 -22.87 38.65
#